data_AF-A0A822H5G9-F1
#
_entry.id   AF-A0A822H5G9-F1
#
_cell.length_a   1.000
_cell.length_b   1.000
_cell.length_c   1.000
_cell.angle_alpha   90.00
_cell.angle_beta   90.00
_cell.angle_gamma   90.00
#
_symmetry.space_group_name_H-M   'P 1'
#
loop_
_entity.id
_entity.type
_entity.pdbx_description
1 polymer ?
#
loop_
_entity_poly.entity_id
_entity_poly.type
_entity_poly.pdbx_seq_one_letter_code
_entity_poly.pdbx_strand_id
1 'polypeptide(L)'
;MDYQSIGKNLNGLCQTGAWGCFDEFNRIEASVLSVVSTQVKSIQQALSLRLKEFFFENNQIQLLSTVGIFVTMNPGYAGRTELPESVKTLFRPVVVV
;
A
#
# COMPACT_ATOMS: atom_id res chain seq x y z
N MET A 1 -3.20 10.15 8.26
CA MET A 1 -4.07 9.27 7.46
C MET A 1 -4.27 8.00 8.26
N ASP A 2 -5.50 7.52 8.41
CA ASP A 2 -5.80 6.27 9.14
C ASP A 2 -5.80 5.06 8.18
N TYR A 3 -5.75 3.85 8.75
CA TYR A 3 -5.70 2.61 7.95
C TYR A 3 -7.02 2.37 7.17
N GLN A 4 -8.14 2.90 7.67
CA GLN A 4 -9.45 2.75 7.03
C GLN A 4 -9.54 3.58 5.74
N SER A 5 -9.04 4.82 5.75
CA SER A 5 -9.01 5.65 4.54
C SER A 5 -8.05 5.08 3.50
N ILE A 6 -6.90 4.55 3.94
CA ILE A 6 -5.95 3.88 3.03
C ILE A 6 -6.58 2.63 2.43
N GLY A 7 -7.22 1.79 3.25
CA GLY A 7 -7.94 0.61 2.77
C GLY A 7 -9.00 0.95 1.72
N LYS A 8 -9.78 2.01 1.93
CA LYS A 8 -10.75 2.48 0.92
C LYS A 8 -10.09 2.93 -0.38
N ASN A 9 -8.98 3.66 -0.29
CA ASN A 9 -8.21 4.08 -1.48
C ASN A 9 -7.66 2.85 -2.24
N LEU A 10 -7.05 1.91 -1.52
CA LEU A 10 -6.52 0.67 -2.09
C LEU A 10 -7.62 -0.16 -2.76
N ASN A 11 -8.80 -0.27 -2.13
CA ASN A 11 -9.96 -0.93 -2.72
C ASN A 11 -10.36 -0.27 -4.05
N GLY A 12 -10.47 1.06 -4.08
CA GLY A 12 -10.75 1.81 -5.31
C GLY A 12 -9.69 1.61 -6.39
N LEU A 13 -8.40 1.61 -6.03
CA LEU A 13 -7.31 1.34 -6.96
C LEU A 13 -7.38 -0.07 -7.56
N CYS A 14 -7.66 -1.09 -6.75
CA CYS A 14 -7.80 -2.48 -7.22
C CYS A 14 -8.94 -2.63 -8.23
N GLN A 15 -10.10 -2.01 -7.98
CA GLN A 15 -11.28 -2.14 -8.85
C GLN A 15 -11.18 -1.28 -10.11
N THR A 16 -10.45 -0.16 -10.07
CA THR A 16 -10.25 0.72 -11.24
C THR A 16 -9.01 0.38 -12.05
N GLY A 17 -8.07 -0.38 -11.47
CA GLY A 17 -6.80 -0.69 -12.12
C GLY A 17 -5.88 0.53 -12.26
N ALA A 18 -6.17 1.61 -11.52
CA ALA A 18 -5.42 2.85 -11.54
C ALA A 18 -4.12 2.74 -10.71
N TRP A 19 -3.25 3.74 -10.87
CA TRP A 19 -2.01 3.84 -10.12
C TRP A 19 -2.15 4.91 -9.04
N GLY A 20 -1.82 4.53 -7.81
CA GLY A 20 -1.81 5.43 -6.66
C GLY A 20 -0.39 5.68 -6.18
N CYS A 21 -0.06 6.96 -5.96
CA CYS A 21 1.16 7.36 -5.27
C CYS A 21 0.79 7.96 -3.91
N PHE A 22 1.21 7.30 -2.84
CA PHE A 22 1.02 7.78 -1.47
C PHE A 22 2.24 8.59 -1.06
N ASP A 23 2.07 9.90 -1.13
CA ASP A 23 3.13 10.84 -0.81
C ASP A 23 3.40 10.87 0.70
N GLU A 24 4.65 11.05 1.08
CA GLU A 24 5.08 11.22 2.47
C GLU A 24 4.67 10.07 3.40
N PHE A 25 4.72 8.84 2.88
CA PHE A 25 4.22 7.63 3.55
C PHE A 25 4.85 7.40 4.93
N ASN A 26 6.08 7.87 5.12
CA ASN A 26 6.83 7.84 6.36
C ASN A 26 6.43 8.90 7.42
N ARG A 27 5.33 9.66 7.19
CA ARG A 27 4.67 10.49 8.22
C ARG A 27 3.57 9.75 8.97
N ILE A 28 3.18 8.58 8.47
CA ILE A 28 2.12 7.77 9.09
C ILE A 28 2.72 7.03 10.28
N GLU A 29 1.95 6.91 11.36
CA GLU A 29 2.36 6.19 12.56
C GLU A 29 2.68 4.72 12.23
N ALA A 30 3.74 4.18 12.85
CA ALA A 30 4.19 2.82 12.60
C ALA A 30 3.11 1.76 12.86
N SER A 31 2.23 1.99 13.86
CA SER A 31 1.09 1.12 14.18
C SER A 31 0.11 1.03 13.00
N VAL A 32 -0.24 2.16 12.39
CA VAL A 32 -1.11 2.26 11.22
C VAL A 32 -0.45 1.64 10.00
N LEU A 33 0.84 1.91 9.78
CA LEU A 33 1.62 1.33 8.68
C LEU A 33 1.69 -0.21 8.76
N SER A 34 1.75 -0.77 9.96
CA SER A 34 1.71 -2.23 10.16
C SER A 34 0.40 -2.84 9.63
N VAL A 35 -0.75 -2.21 9.91
CA VAL A 35 -2.05 -2.66 9.38
C VAL A 35 -2.11 -2.53 7.85
N VAL A 36 -1.64 -1.38 7.33
CA VAL A 36 -1.58 -1.14 5.88
C VAL A 36 -0.67 -2.15 5.17
N SER A 37 0.40 -2.62 5.83
CA SER A 37 1.28 -3.65 5.27
C SER A 37 0.52 -4.94 4.96
N THR A 38 -0.41 -5.34 5.83
CA THR A 38 -1.26 -6.52 5.63
C THR A 38 -2.23 -6.32 4.46
N GLN A 39 -2.79 -5.11 4.32
CA GLN A 39 -3.66 -4.75 3.19
C GLN A 39 -2.90 -4.85 1.85
N VAL A 40 -1.72 -4.23 1.77
CA VAL A 40 -0.88 -4.26 0.56
C VAL A 40 -0.40 -5.69 0.26
N LYS A 41 -0.03 -6.47 1.29
CA LYS A 41 0.36 -7.88 1.13
C LYS A 41 -0.77 -8.72 0.50
N SER A 42 -2.01 -8.54 0.97
CA SER A 42 -3.18 -9.23 0.42
C SER A 42 -3.35 -8.95 -1.09
N ILE A 43 -3.21 -7.69 -1.49
CA ILE A 43 -3.27 -7.27 -2.90
C ILE A 43 -2.13 -7.91 -3.71
N GLN A 44 -0.89 -7.88 -3.20
CA GLN A 44 0.27 -8.50 -3.87
C GLN A 44 0.11 -10.01 -4.06
N GLN A 45 -0.46 -10.70 -3.07
CA GLN A 45 -0.75 -12.14 -3.16
C GLN A 45 -1.78 -12.42 -4.23
N ALA A 46 -2.89 -11.67 -4.25
CA ALA A 46 -3.93 -11.82 -5.27
C ALA A 46 -3.40 -11.54 -6.69
N LEU A 47 -2.55 -10.53 -6.86
CA LEU A 47 -1.86 -10.24 -8.13
C LEU A 47 -0.92 -11.38 -8.55
N SER A 48 -0.12 -11.90 -7.61
CA SER A 48 0.83 -13.00 -7.87
C SER A 48 0.11 -14.29 -8.30
N LEU A 49 -1.06 -14.56 -7.70
CA LEU A 49 -1.94 -15.67 -8.05
C LEU A 49 -2.80 -15.41 -9.30
N ARG A 50 -2.70 -14.21 -9.91
CA ARG A 50 -3.47 -13.78 -11.10
C ARG A 50 -4.99 -13.92 -10.90
N LEU A 51 -5.46 -13.65 -9.69
CA LEU A 51 -6.89 -13.66 -9.38
C LEU A 51 -7.59 -12.48 -10.07
N LYS A 52 -8.85 -12.70 -10.46
CA LYS A 52 -9.73 -11.63 -10.97
C LYS A 52 -10.56 -10.98 -9.86
N GLU A 53 -10.74 -11.69 -8.76
CA GLU A 53 -11.47 -11.27 -7.57
C GLU A 53 -10.78 -11.86 -6.34
N PHE A 54 -10.83 -11.15 -5.23
CA PHE A 54 -10.27 -11.62 -3.96
C PHE A 54 -10.99 -10.95 -2.78
N PHE A 55 -10.80 -11.50 -1.59
CA PHE A 55 -11.39 -10.96 -0.37
C PHE A 55 -10.48 -9.90 0.24
N PHE A 56 -10.98 -8.68 0.38
CA PHE A 56 -10.26 -7.52 0.90
C PHE A 56 -11.15 -6.73 1.86
N GLU A 57 -10.68 -6.43 3.08
CA GLU A 57 -11.42 -5.68 4.10
C GLU A 57 -12.85 -6.22 4.33
N ASN A 58 -12.98 -7.54 4.46
CA ASN A 58 -14.25 -8.26 4.65
C ASN A 58 -15.23 -8.22 3.47
N ASN A 59 -14.78 -7.80 2.28
CA ASN A 59 -15.60 -7.77 1.07
C ASN A 59 -14.91 -8.49 -0.09
N GLN A 60 -15.69 -9.17 -0.94
CA GLN A 60 -15.18 -9.67 -2.22
C GLN A 60 -15.14 -8.52 -3.22
N ILE A 61 -13.96 -8.22 -3.76
CA ILE A 61 -13.74 -7.12 -4.71
C ILE A 61 -13.10 -7.62 -5.99
N GLN A 62 -13.37 -6.92 -7.08
CA GLN A 62 -12.66 -7.12 -8.35
C GLN A 62 -11.21 -6.65 -8.24
N LEU A 63 -10.31 -7.36 -8.90
CA LEU A 63 -8.91 -7.01 -9.05
C LEU A 63 -8.56 -6.83 -10.53
N LEU A 64 -8.24 -5.60 -10.91
CA LEU A 64 -7.64 -5.29 -12.19
C LEU A 64 -6.12 -5.32 -12.06
N SER A 65 -5.47 -6.20 -12.82
CA SER A 65 -4.01 -6.43 -12.75
C SER A 65 -3.15 -5.25 -13.17
N THR A 66 -3.75 -4.19 -13.71
CA THR A 66 -3.08 -2.94 -14.04
C THR A 66 -2.84 -2.05 -12.82
N VAL A 67 -3.39 -2.38 -11.65
CA VAL A 67 -3.21 -1.59 -10.41
C VAL A 67 -1.74 -1.40 -10.05
N GLY A 68 -1.39 -0.18 -9.65
CA GLY A 68 -0.05 0.20 -9.21
C GLY A 68 -0.08 0.92 -7.87
N ILE A 69 0.77 0.53 -6.93
CA ILE A 69 0.87 1.15 -5.60
C ILE A 69 2.31 1.63 -5.41
N PHE A 70 2.46 2.93 -5.25
CA PHE A 70 3.74 3.60 -5.06
C PHE A 70 3.72 4.42 -3.78
N VAL A 71 4.86 4.54 -3.13
CA VAL A 71 5.03 5.34 -1.92
C VAL A 71 6.26 6.21 -2.07
N THR A 72 6.20 7.43 -1.56
CA THR A 72 7.40 8.28 -1.44
C THR A 72 7.82 8.35 0.04
N MET A 73 9.12 8.52 0.25
CA MET A 73 9.67 8.74 1.56
C MET A 73 10.78 9.78 1.47
N ASN A 74 10.72 10.77 2.35
CA ASN A 74 11.75 11.78 2.49
C ASN A 74 12.49 11.53 3.82
N PRO A 75 13.57 10.74 3.82
CA PRO A 75 14.38 10.54 5.02
C PRO A 75 15.11 11.84 5.41
N GLY A 76 15.38 12.02 6.70
CA GLY A 76 16.18 13.16 7.20
C GLY A 76 15.40 14.44 7.55
N TYR A 77 14.10 14.51 7.29
CA TYR A 77 13.24 15.61 7.71
C TYR A 77 12.61 15.36 9.10
N ALA A 78 12.41 16.41 9.88
CA ALA A 78 11.81 16.31 11.22
C ALA A 78 10.39 15.70 11.16
N GLY A 79 10.07 14.83 12.14
CA GLY A 79 8.77 14.15 12.21
C GLY A 79 8.60 12.99 11.23
N ARG A 80 9.70 12.49 10.64
CA ARG A 80 9.72 11.31 9.77
C ARG A 80 10.27 10.10 10.51
N THR A 81 9.56 8.99 10.43
CA THR A 81 10.01 7.71 10.98
C THR A 81 10.59 6.85 9.88
N GLU A 82 11.45 5.91 10.25
CA GLU A 82 11.74 4.81 9.33
C GLU A 82 10.49 3.94 9.14
N LEU A 83 10.33 3.40 7.93
CA LEU A 83 9.27 2.44 7.68
C LEU A 83 9.52 1.15 8.48
N PRO A 84 8.48 0.53 9.05
CA PRO A 84 8.58 -0.80 9.63
C PRO A 84 9.12 -1.81 8.61
N GLU A 85 9.87 -2.82 9.08
CA GLU A 85 10.45 -3.84 8.19
C GLU A 85 9.37 -4.58 7.38
N SER A 86 8.21 -4.84 7.98
CA SER A 86 7.06 -5.44 7.32
C SER A 86 6.62 -4.66 6.07
N VAL A 87 6.72 -3.33 6.10
CA VAL A 87 6.41 -2.45 4.98
C VAL A 87 7.55 -2.41 3.98
N LYS A 88 8.81 -2.26 4.46
CA LYS A 88 10.00 -2.22 3.60
C LYS A 88 10.07 -3.43 2.67
N THR A 89 9.73 -4.63 3.15
CA THR A 89 9.75 -5.86 2.34
C THR A 89 8.71 -5.91 1.21
N LEU A 90 7.70 -5.04 1.24
CA LEU A 90 6.64 -5.00 0.22
C LEU A 90 7.01 -4.13 -0.98
N PHE A 91 7.96 -3.22 -0.80
CA PHE A 91 8.31 -2.22 -1.81
C PHE A 91 9.73 -2.43 -2.33
N ARG A 92 9.96 -2.04 -3.59
CA ARG A 92 11.30 -1.96 -4.16
C ARG A 92 11.84 -0.55 -3.93
N PRO A 93 12.99 -0.37 -3.25
CA PRO A 93 13.54 0.95 -3.02
C PRO A 93 14.05 1.56 -4.33
N VAL A 94 13.76 2.84 -4.53
CA VAL A 94 14.32 3.68 -5.58
C VAL A 94 14.87 4.92 -4.90
N VAL A 95 16.15 5.22 -5.15
CA VAL A 95 16.82 6.42 -4.63
C VAL A 95 17.06 7.34 -5.81
N VAL A 96 16.50 8.55 -5.74
CA VAL A 96 16.76 9.62 -6.70
C VAL A 96 17.77 10.56 -6.05
N VAL A 97 18.91 10.74 -6.72
CA VAL A 97 20.03 11.59 -6.29
C VAL A 97 19.99 12.90 -7.07
#